data_AF-B4FRM3-F1
#
_entry.id   AF-B4FRM3-F1
#
_cell.length_a   1.000
_cell.length_b   1.000
_cell.length_c   1.000
_cell.angle_alpha   90.00
_cell.angle_beta   90.00
_cell.angle_gamma   90.00
#
_symmetry.space_group_name_H-M   'P 1'
#
loop_
_entity.id
_entity.type
_entity.pdbx_description
1 polymer ?
#
loop_
_entity_poly.entity_id
_entity_poly.type
_entity_poly.pdbx_seq_one_letter_code
_entity_poly.pdbx_strand_id
1 'polypeptide(L)'
;MSAYCGKYADELIKNAAYIGTPGKGILAADESTGTIGKRLSSINVENVEENRRALRELLFCCPGALQYISGVILFEETLYQKTKDGKPFVDVLKEGGVLPGIKVDKGTIEVVGTDKETTTQGHDDLGKRCAKYYEAGARFAKWRAVLKIGPNEPHSLPLT
;
A
#
# COMPACT_ATOMS: atom_id res chain seq x y z
N MET A 1 30.45 -14.81 -6.28
CA MET A 1 29.45 -14.16 -5.41
C MET A 1 28.19 -15.00 -5.44
N SER A 2 27.77 -15.57 -4.32
CA SER A 2 26.44 -16.19 -4.21
C SER A 2 25.40 -15.07 -4.13
N ALA A 3 24.40 -15.06 -5.01
CA ALA A 3 23.25 -14.18 -4.86
C ALA A 3 22.52 -14.52 -3.54
N TYR A 4 21.93 -13.52 -2.89
CA TYR A 4 21.07 -13.76 -1.73
C TYR A 4 19.79 -14.48 -2.18
N CYS A 5 19.54 -15.67 -1.63
CA CYS A 5 18.29 -16.40 -1.80
C CYS A 5 17.63 -16.59 -0.43
N GLY A 6 16.55 -15.86 -0.18
CA GLY A 6 15.80 -15.95 1.08
C GLY A 6 14.81 -17.11 1.09
N LYS A 7 14.34 -17.48 2.29
CA LYS A 7 13.35 -18.57 2.49
C LYS A 7 12.03 -18.41 1.73
N TYR A 8 11.70 -17.21 1.28
CA TYR A 8 10.45 -16.89 0.56
C TYR A 8 10.65 -16.74 -0.97
N ALA A 9 11.82 -17.11 -1.53
CA ALA A 9 12.15 -16.84 -2.93
C ALA A 9 11.06 -17.31 -3.92
N ASP A 10 10.63 -18.57 -3.81
CA ASP A 10 9.62 -19.15 -4.71
C ASP A 10 8.24 -18.48 -4.56
N GLU A 11 7.85 -18.17 -3.31
CA GLU A 11 6.60 -17.47 -3.03
C GLU A 11 6.62 -16.04 -3.58
N LEU A 12 7.75 -15.32 -3.45
CA LEU A 12 7.90 -13.97 -4.00
C LEU A 12 7.76 -13.97 -5.52
N ILE A 13 8.41 -14.92 -6.21
CA ILE A 13 8.30 -15.08 -7.68
C ILE A 13 6.84 -15.37 -8.07
N LYS A 14 6.21 -16.32 -7.39
CA LYS A 14 4.82 -16.71 -7.66
C LYS A 14 3.84 -15.54 -7.46
N ASN A 15 3.95 -14.82 -6.35
CA ASN A 15 3.05 -13.72 -6.03
C ASN A 15 3.26 -12.52 -6.96
N ALA A 16 4.50 -12.20 -7.33
CA ALA A 16 4.80 -11.15 -8.30
C ALA A 16 4.22 -11.48 -9.69
N ALA A 17 4.37 -12.73 -10.16
CA ALA A 17 3.76 -13.19 -11.39
C ALA A 17 2.22 -13.13 -11.32
N TYR A 18 1.63 -13.52 -10.19
CA TYR A 18 0.18 -13.44 -9.97
C TYR A 18 -0.34 -11.99 -10.05
N ILE A 19 0.35 -11.03 -9.44
CA ILE A 19 0.00 -9.61 -9.53
C ILE A 19 -0.06 -9.15 -11.01
N GLY A 20 0.82 -9.66 -11.86
CA GLY A 20 0.88 -9.38 -13.30
C GLY A 20 -0.07 -10.19 -14.18
N THR A 21 -1.08 -10.88 -13.61
CA THR A 21 -2.06 -11.66 -14.39
C THR A 21 -2.75 -10.78 -15.45
N PRO A 22 -2.74 -11.17 -16.75
CA PRO A 22 -3.41 -10.42 -17.80
C PRO A 22 -4.90 -10.18 -17.50
N GLY A 23 -5.35 -8.94 -17.70
CA GLY A 23 -6.73 -8.53 -17.41
C GLY A 23 -7.01 -8.20 -15.93
N LYS A 24 -6.00 -8.28 -15.06
CA LYS A 24 -6.10 -7.83 -13.66
C LYS A 24 -5.14 -6.67 -13.37
N GLY A 25 -5.42 -5.94 -12.28
CA GLY A 25 -4.56 -4.85 -11.80
C GLY A 25 -4.55 -4.68 -10.29
N ILE A 26 -3.89 -3.62 -9.83
CA ILE A 26 -3.81 -3.26 -8.41
C ILE A 26 -4.75 -2.10 -8.11
N LEU A 27 -5.57 -2.24 -7.06
CA LEU A 27 -6.28 -1.11 -6.46
C LEU A 27 -5.43 -0.51 -5.34
N ALA A 28 -5.07 0.77 -5.46
CA ALA A 28 -4.34 1.50 -4.43
C ALA A 28 -5.31 2.18 -3.45
N ALA A 29 -5.63 1.52 -2.35
CA ALA A 29 -6.51 2.02 -1.28
C ALA A 29 -5.71 2.33 0.02
N ASP A 30 -4.46 2.77 -0.15
CA ASP A 30 -3.46 2.97 0.91
C ASP A 30 -3.33 4.43 1.35
N GLU A 31 -4.36 5.24 1.14
CA GLU A 31 -4.34 6.63 1.58
C GLU A 31 -4.22 6.71 3.11
N SER A 32 -3.17 7.38 3.57
CA SER A 32 -3.01 7.71 5.00
C SER A 32 -4.19 8.53 5.52
N THR A 33 -4.36 8.59 6.84
CA THR A 33 -5.46 9.33 7.49
C THR A 33 -5.59 10.77 6.99
N GLY A 34 -4.48 11.48 6.80
CA GLY A 34 -4.48 12.84 6.25
C GLY A 34 -4.84 12.89 4.75
N THR A 35 -4.38 11.93 3.96
CA THR A 35 -4.66 11.87 2.52
C THR A 35 -6.12 11.53 2.25
N ILE A 36 -6.66 10.53 2.94
CA ILE A 36 -8.07 10.16 2.79
C ILE A 36 -9.00 11.25 3.32
N GLY A 37 -8.58 11.97 4.37
CA GLY A 37 -9.31 13.14 4.85
C GLY A 37 -9.58 14.16 3.75
N LYS A 38 -8.57 14.49 2.94
CA LYS A 38 -8.74 15.38 1.78
C LYS A 38 -9.74 14.85 0.75
N ARG A 39 -9.78 13.52 0.54
CA ARG A 39 -10.74 12.88 -0.37
C ARG A 39 -12.17 12.93 0.17
N LEU A 40 -12.36 12.59 1.45
CA LEU A 40 -13.66 12.66 2.11
C LEU A 40 -14.18 14.10 2.18
N SER A 41 -13.33 15.07 2.52
CA SER A 41 -13.72 16.49 2.55
C SER A 41 -14.18 17.01 1.19
N SER A 42 -13.61 16.52 0.08
CA SER A 42 -14.02 16.95 -1.27
C SER A 42 -15.46 16.58 -1.63
N ILE A 43 -16.08 15.66 -0.88
CA ILE A 43 -17.47 15.24 -1.01
C ILE A 43 -18.28 15.50 0.27
N ASN A 44 -17.83 16.43 1.12
CA ASN A 44 -18.49 16.83 2.37
C ASN A 44 -18.69 15.69 3.39
N VAL A 45 -17.77 14.72 3.44
CA VAL A 45 -17.78 13.63 4.43
C VAL A 45 -16.70 13.87 5.50
N GLU A 46 -17.05 13.66 6.76
CA GLU A 46 -16.13 13.81 7.89
C GLU A 46 -15.08 12.69 7.93
N ASN A 47 -13.83 13.03 8.27
CA ASN A 47 -12.74 12.07 8.39
C ASN A 47 -12.69 11.37 9.76
N VAL A 48 -13.69 10.54 10.04
CA VAL A 48 -13.72 9.62 11.18
C VAL A 48 -13.42 8.18 10.75
N GLU A 49 -12.99 7.34 11.69
CA GLU A 49 -12.64 5.94 11.39
C GLU A 49 -13.79 5.17 10.74
N GLU A 50 -15.01 5.36 11.24
CA GLU A 50 -16.24 4.77 10.70
C GLU A 50 -16.38 5.03 9.19
N ASN A 51 -16.20 6.27 8.76
CA ASN A 51 -16.32 6.66 7.36
C ASN A 51 -15.17 6.12 6.51
N ARG A 52 -13.95 6.09 7.06
CA ARG A 52 -12.79 5.47 6.41
C ARG A 52 -13.04 3.98 6.18
N ARG A 53 -13.53 3.27 7.20
CA ARG A 53 -13.87 1.84 7.11
C ARG A 53 -14.99 1.61 6.10
N ALA A 54 -16.08 2.38 6.19
CA ALA A 54 -17.23 2.26 5.29
C ALA A 54 -16.85 2.45 3.81
N LEU A 55 -15.95 3.39 3.50
CA LEU A 55 -15.42 3.55 2.16
C LEU A 55 -14.63 2.32 1.70
N ARG A 56 -13.77 1.75 2.55
CA ARG A 56 -12.97 0.57 2.18
C ARG A 56 -13.84 -0.67 2.04
N GLU A 57 -14.84 -0.82 2.90
CA GLU A 57 -15.87 -1.86 2.80
C GLU A 57 -16.65 -1.75 1.49
N LEU A 58 -17.07 -0.56 1.10
CA LEU A 58 -17.70 -0.31 -0.20
C LEU A 58 -16.83 -0.77 -1.36
N LEU A 59 -15.53 -0.48 -1.33
CA LEU A 59 -14.59 -0.88 -2.39
C LEU A 59 -14.38 -2.39 -2.44
N PHE A 60 -14.17 -3.04 -1.29
CA PHE A 60 -13.78 -4.46 -1.25
C PHE A 60 -14.97 -5.40 -1.39
N CYS A 61 -16.17 -4.96 -1.00
CA CYS A 61 -17.40 -5.75 -1.11
C CYS A 61 -18.19 -5.43 -2.38
N CYS A 62 -17.66 -4.62 -3.30
CA CYS A 62 -18.31 -4.31 -4.57
C CYS A 62 -18.51 -5.59 -5.41
N PRO A 63 -19.76 -5.99 -5.72
CA PRO A 63 -20.03 -7.23 -6.43
C PRO A 63 -19.34 -7.30 -7.79
N GLY A 64 -18.58 -8.36 -8.03
CA GLY A 64 -17.88 -8.56 -9.30
C GLY A 64 -16.67 -7.64 -9.53
N ALA A 65 -16.28 -6.78 -8.59
CA ALA A 65 -15.09 -5.94 -8.75
C ALA A 65 -13.79 -6.74 -8.59
N LEU A 66 -13.72 -7.61 -7.58
CA LEU A 66 -12.49 -8.33 -7.21
C LEU A 66 -11.97 -9.26 -8.32
N GLN A 67 -12.82 -9.70 -9.26
CA GLN A 67 -12.39 -10.55 -10.38
C GLN A 67 -11.35 -9.87 -11.30
N TYR A 68 -11.34 -8.53 -11.35
CA TYR A 68 -10.41 -7.72 -12.14
C TYR A 68 -9.21 -7.21 -11.33
N ILE A 69 -9.10 -7.59 -10.06
CA ILE A 69 -8.08 -7.08 -9.14
C ILE A 69 -7.20 -8.25 -8.73
N SER A 70 -5.89 -8.12 -8.92
CA SER A 70 -4.90 -9.10 -8.46
C SER A 70 -4.35 -8.76 -7.08
N GLY A 71 -4.32 -7.47 -6.72
CA GLY A 71 -3.91 -7.03 -5.39
C GLY A 71 -4.53 -5.69 -4.96
N VAL A 72 -4.60 -5.48 -3.65
CA VAL A 72 -5.06 -4.22 -3.06
C VAL A 72 -4.01 -3.70 -2.09
N ILE A 73 -3.54 -2.47 -2.27
CA ILE A 73 -2.62 -1.84 -1.32
C ILE A 73 -3.46 -1.21 -0.21
N LEU A 74 -3.15 -1.57 1.04
CA LEU A 74 -3.84 -1.10 2.24
C LEU A 74 -2.95 -0.13 3.03
N PHE A 75 -3.60 0.76 3.78
CA PHE A 75 -2.96 1.47 4.88
C PHE A 75 -3.00 0.57 6.14
N GLU A 76 -2.09 0.81 7.09
CA GLU A 76 -1.95 -0.03 8.29
C GLU A 76 -3.25 -0.14 9.09
N GLU A 77 -4.00 0.96 9.24
CA GLU A 77 -5.33 0.95 9.85
C GLU A 77 -6.26 -0.08 9.17
N THR A 78 -6.32 -0.06 7.84
CA THR A 78 -7.21 -0.92 7.06
C THR A 78 -6.80 -2.39 7.08
N LEU A 79 -5.50 -2.69 7.18
CA LEU A 79 -5.00 -4.07 7.27
C LEU A 79 -5.59 -4.82 8.48
N TYR A 80 -5.82 -4.11 9.58
CA TYR A 80 -6.37 -4.66 10.82
C TYR A 80 -7.87 -4.37 11.02
N GLN A 81 -8.50 -3.66 10.08
CA GLN A 81 -9.94 -3.38 10.12
C GLN A 81 -10.78 -4.56 9.63
N LYS A 82 -12.05 -4.48 10.00
CA LYS A 82 -13.11 -5.44 9.67
C LYS A 82 -14.23 -4.72 8.94
N THR A 83 -15.05 -5.47 8.22
CA THR A 83 -16.36 -5.03 7.74
C THR A 83 -17.28 -4.70 8.92
N LYS A 84 -18.40 -4.05 8.65
CA LYS A 84 -19.45 -3.82 9.64
C LYS A 84 -19.97 -5.13 10.26
N ASP A 85 -19.99 -6.21 9.46
CA ASP A 85 -20.38 -7.56 9.90
C ASP A 85 -19.25 -8.33 10.63
N GLY A 86 -18.11 -7.67 10.88
CA GLY A 86 -17.02 -8.22 11.70
C GLY A 86 -16.00 -9.09 10.95
N LYS A 87 -16.09 -9.19 9.62
CA LYS A 87 -15.15 -9.96 8.81
C LYS A 87 -13.88 -9.15 8.52
N PRO A 88 -12.67 -9.66 8.77
CA PRO A 88 -11.44 -8.96 8.42
C PRO A 88 -11.35 -8.64 6.92
N PHE A 89 -10.93 -7.42 6.56
CA PHE A 89 -10.79 -7.06 5.14
C PHE A 89 -9.80 -7.96 4.40
N VAL A 90 -8.74 -8.38 5.07
CA VAL A 90 -7.77 -9.34 4.51
C VAL A 90 -8.42 -10.66 4.09
N ASP A 91 -9.47 -11.10 4.78
CA ASP A 91 -10.17 -12.34 4.44
C ASP A 91 -11.17 -12.13 3.31
N VAL A 92 -11.84 -10.97 3.27
CA VAL A 92 -12.65 -10.55 2.10
C VAL A 92 -11.81 -10.57 0.83
N LEU A 93 -10.61 -10.00 0.87
CA LEU A 93 -9.70 -9.95 -0.27
C LEU A 93 -9.22 -11.36 -0.68
N LYS A 94 -8.78 -12.18 0.28
CA LYS A 94 -8.30 -13.55 0.00
C LYS A 94 -9.39 -14.42 -0.63
N GLU A 95 -10.63 -14.35 -0.14
CA GLU A 95 -11.76 -15.08 -0.72
C GLU A 95 -12.09 -14.63 -2.14
N GLY A 96 -11.91 -13.33 -2.44
CA GLY A 96 -11.99 -12.80 -3.79
C GLY A 96 -10.79 -13.13 -4.69
N GLY A 97 -9.81 -13.90 -4.20
CA GLY A 97 -8.57 -14.21 -4.91
C GLY A 97 -7.64 -13.00 -5.05
N VAL A 98 -7.73 -12.01 -4.16
CA VAL A 98 -6.95 -10.78 -4.23
C VAL A 98 -5.86 -10.81 -3.16
N LEU A 99 -4.62 -10.52 -3.55
CA LEU A 99 -3.52 -10.44 -2.59
C LEU A 99 -3.64 -9.13 -1.78
N PRO A 100 -3.59 -9.18 -0.44
CA PRO A 100 -3.44 -7.97 0.37
C PRO A 100 -2.01 -7.43 0.26
N GLY A 101 -1.88 -6.13 0.05
CA GLY A 101 -0.62 -5.39 0.05
C GLY A 101 -0.61 -4.32 1.13
N ILE A 102 0.57 -3.87 1.53
CA ILE A 102 0.72 -2.91 2.62
C ILE A 102 1.65 -1.76 2.24
N LYS A 103 1.23 -0.52 2.50
CA LYS A 103 2.12 0.64 2.44
C LYS A 103 3.06 0.62 3.64
N VAL A 104 4.37 0.64 3.38
CA VAL A 104 5.39 0.53 4.45
C VAL A 104 6.22 1.80 4.64
N ASP A 105 6.20 2.74 3.71
CA ASP A 105 6.89 4.03 3.88
C ASP A 105 6.23 4.88 4.98
N LYS A 106 7.05 5.67 5.68
CA LYS A 106 6.63 6.64 6.72
C LYS A 106 6.54 8.08 6.17
N GLY A 107 6.38 8.22 4.85
CA GLY A 107 6.29 9.52 4.17
C GLY A 107 7.63 10.13 3.78
N THR A 108 7.57 11.34 3.22
CA THR A 108 8.71 12.06 2.65
C THR A 108 9.16 13.23 3.52
N ILE A 109 10.46 13.48 3.57
CA ILE A 109 11.07 14.69 4.16
C ILE A 109 11.88 15.43 3.09
N GLU A 110 12.10 16.73 3.28
CA GLU A 110 12.95 17.52 2.39
C GLU A 110 14.43 17.16 2.56
N VAL A 111 15.16 17.08 1.45
CA VAL A 111 16.61 16.88 1.45
C VAL A 111 17.29 18.23 1.61
N VAL A 112 18.06 18.38 2.69
CA VAL A 112 18.81 19.61 2.98
C VAL A 112 19.75 19.94 1.82
N GLY A 113 19.73 21.20 1.37
CA GLY A 113 20.58 21.67 0.26
C GLY A 113 19.99 21.45 -1.14
N THR A 114 18.71 21.06 -1.25
CA THR A 114 17.98 20.96 -2.52
C THR A 114 16.82 21.96 -2.60
N ASP A 115 16.22 22.17 -3.79
CA ASP A 115 15.00 22.98 -3.93
C ASP A 115 13.74 22.18 -3.52
N LYS A 116 13.65 21.91 -2.21
CA LYS A 116 12.54 21.16 -1.59
C LYS A 116 12.32 19.79 -2.25
N GLU A 117 13.38 19.16 -2.75
CA GLU A 117 13.31 17.76 -3.18
C GLU A 117 13.23 16.87 -1.96
N THR A 118 12.83 15.61 -2.16
CA THR A 118 12.43 14.76 -1.03
C THR A 118 13.12 13.41 -1.03
N THR A 119 13.33 12.89 0.17
CA THR A 119 13.66 11.48 0.42
C THR A 119 12.56 10.83 1.25
N THR A 120 12.38 9.52 1.12
CA THR A 120 11.32 8.77 1.80
C THR A 120 11.88 8.05 3.03
N GLN A 121 11.18 8.13 4.15
CA GLN A 121 11.56 7.50 5.41
C GLN A 121 10.84 6.17 5.64
N GLY A 122 11.35 5.37 6.58
CA GLY A 122 10.67 4.16 7.06
C GLY A 122 11.52 2.90 7.18
N HIS A 123 12.84 3.00 6.99
CA HIS A 123 13.76 1.86 7.10
C HIS A 123 13.98 1.38 8.53
N ASP A 124 13.95 2.31 9.50
CA ASP A 124 13.94 1.95 10.92
C ASP A 124 12.79 0.98 11.17
N ASP A 125 13.09 -0.14 11.85
CA ASP A 125 12.16 -1.23 12.19
C ASP A 125 11.46 -1.96 11.02
N LEU A 126 11.76 -1.62 9.77
CA LEU A 126 11.03 -2.11 8.59
C LEU A 126 10.91 -3.64 8.54
N GLY A 127 11.99 -4.37 8.82
CA GLY A 127 11.98 -5.84 8.83
C GLY A 127 11.01 -6.42 9.86
N LYS A 128 10.91 -5.80 11.05
CA LYS A 128 9.97 -6.21 12.10
C LYS A 128 8.52 -5.93 11.70
N ARG A 129 8.27 -4.77 11.06
CA ARG A 129 6.94 -4.43 10.54
C ARG A 129 6.52 -5.36 9.42
N CYS A 130 7.40 -5.63 8.45
CA CYS A 130 7.13 -6.57 7.36
C CYS A 130 6.78 -7.98 7.86
N ALA A 131 7.46 -8.47 8.90
CA ALA A 131 7.13 -9.76 9.52
C ALA A 131 5.69 -9.77 10.07
N LYS A 132 5.30 -8.73 10.83
CA LYS A 132 3.93 -8.57 11.36
C LYS A 132 2.87 -8.44 10.26
N TYR A 133 3.17 -7.70 9.19
CA TYR A 133 2.24 -7.54 8.08
C TYR A 133 2.07 -8.85 7.29
N TYR A 134 3.14 -9.62 7.14
CA TYR A 134 3.08 -10.94 6.52
C TYR A 134 2.19 -11.89 7.33
N GLU A 135 2.33 -11.90 8.66
CA GLU A 135 1.45 -12.63 9.60
C GLU A 135 -0.01 -12.17 9.50
N ALA A 136 -0.25 -10.86 9.35
CA ALA A 136 -1.59 -10.30 9.14
C ALA A 136 -2.18 -10.62 7.75
N GLY A 137 -1.41 -11.21 6.84
CA GLY A 137 -1.87 -11.68 5.53
C GLY A 137 -1.41 -10.86 4.33
N ALA A 138 -0.60 -9.82 4.52
CA ALA A 138 0.01 -9.09 3.41
C ALA A 138 1.00 -9.98 2.64
N ARG A 139 1.05 -9.84 1.32
CA ARG A 139 1.93 -10.61 0.42
C ARG A 139 2.77 -9.76 -0.53
N PHE A 140 2.52 -8.46 -0.56
CA PHE A 140 3.40 -7.49 -1.21
C PHE A 140 3.41 -6.18 -0.43
N ALA A 141 4.40 -5.34 -0.67
CA ALA A 141 4.56 -4.07 -0.01
C ALA A 141 4.72 -2.94 -1.03
N LYS A 142 4.42 -1.72 -0.60
CA LYS A 142 4.58 -0.51 -1.41
C LYS A 142 5.35 0.56 -0.63
N TRP A 143 6.27 1.20 -1.34
CA TRP A 143 7.08 2.30 -0.88
C TRP A 143 7.05 3.41 -1.94
N ARG A 144 6.71 4.64 -1.57
CA ARG A 144 6.62 5.76 -2.52
C ARG A 144 7.79 6.73 -2.36
N ALA A 145 8.62 6.88 -3.40
CA ALA A 145 9.53 8.01 -3.57
C ALA A 145 8.89 9.09 -4.46
N VAL A 146 9.29 10.36 -4.27
CA VAL A 146 8.78 11.49 -5.05
C VAL A 146 9.96 12.27 -5.60
N LEU A 147 9.98 12.41 -6.93
CA LEU A 147 10.95 13.22 -7.66
C LEU A 147 10.22 14.37 -8.37
N LYS A 148 10.92 15.47 -8.56
CA LYS A 148 10.45 16.62 -9.35
C LYS A 148 11.20 16.66 -10.68
N ILE A 149 10.57 17.25 -11.69
CA ILE A 149 11.20 17.53 -12.97
C ILE A 149 11.23 19.04 -13.13
N GLY A 150 12.41 19.58 -13.37
CA GLY A 150 12.65 21.00 -13.57
C GLY A 150 14.05 21.23 -14.15
N PRO A 151 14.47 22.49 -14.37
CA PRO A 151 15.75 22.79 -15.01
C PRO A 151 16.97 22.18 -14.31
N ASN A 152 16.91 22.01 -12.99
CA ASN A 152 18.00 21.45 -12.18
C ASN A 152 17.54 20.21 -11.38
N GLU A 153 16.38 19.64 -11.72
CA GLU A 153 15.72 18.55 -11.00
C GLU A 153 15.38 17.37 -11.93
N PRO A 154 15.51 16.12 -11.47
CA PRO A 154 15.95 15.75 -10.12
C PRO A 154 17.46 15.96 -9.94
N HIS A 155 17.86 16.52 -8.80
CA HIS A 155 19.28 16.64 -8.46
C HIS A 155 19.87 15.23 -8.28
N SER A 156 21.20 15.09 -8.38
CA SER A 156 21.85 13.78 -8.20
C SER A 156 21.63 13.20 -6.80
N LEU A 157 21.54 14.05 -5.77
CA LEU A 157 21.39 13.66 -4.37
C LEU A 157 20.08 12.90 -4.08
N PRO A 158 18.87 13.35 -4.50
CA PRO A 158 17.65 12.57 -4.30
C PRO A 158 17.52 11.33 -5.19
N LEU A 159 18.34 11.21 -6.25
CA LEU A 159 18.37 10.03 -7.11
C LEU A 159 19.19 8.87 -6.53
N THR A 160 20.20 9.18 -5.70
CA THR A 160 21.10 8.20 -5.05
C THR A 160 20.51 7.66 -3.76
#